data_AF-A0A6S6R8A9-F1
#
_entry.id   AF-A0A6S6R8A9-F1
#
_cell.length_a   1.000
_cell.length_b   1.000
_cell.length_c   1.000
_cell.angle_alpha   90.00
_cell.angle_beta   90.00
_cell.angle_gamma   90.00
#
_symmetry.space_group_name_H-M   'P 1'
#
loop_
_entity.id
_entity.type
_entity.pdbx_description
1 polymer ?
#
loop_
_entity_poly.entity_id
_entity_poly.type
_entity_poly.pdbx_seq_one_letter_code
_entity_poly.pdbx_strand_id
1 'polypeptide(L)'
;MENNTTKAISYGDRVRKKRARQNKTIIIVGISVCLLLPIILCIILFFKVNALQKQLNILMLDQKSTTYEEKSSLFGRRELKEEVTASFGFYSEPIFSFQKDLYYKKSYYNNLYNKLEDYTSSLEESDKNGYNEVEALTGDTDNSKDVSKTLIDTANDLTKENKKNNDGNEFSDKKVYLTFDDGPSIYTEDILEILDKYGVKATFFVIGKTDDHSKRMYKRIVDEGHSLGLHSYSHDYNIIYNSLGDFKKDFMELSNLLYDSTGYRSTIFRFPGGSSNPAGRKTVSAIIDYLSEESIVYFDWNVVNGDATGKELTAAELYNNVMEGIKSHTSSIVLMHDTGTKKSTVESLNRLLKELTEKGVQLLPLHDEVTPVQQVKAGAE
;
A
#
# COMPACT_ATOMS: atom_id res chain seq x y z
N MET A 1 -63.23 7.32 -70.16
CA MET A 1 -62.68 6.17 -69.39
C MET A 1 -61.21 6.36 -68.96
N GLU A 2 -60.50 7.41 -69.40
CA GLU A 2 -59.05 7.61 -69.12
C GLU A 2 -58.66 8.05 -67.69
N ASN A 3 -59.56 8.60 -66.88
CA ASN A 3 -59.18 9.22 -65.59
C ASN A 3 -59.00 8.25 -64.41
N ASN A 4 -59.52 7.02 -64.48
CA ASN A 4 -59.37 6.03 -63.40
C ASN A 4 -58.07 5.24 -63.52
N THR A 5 -57.56 5.08 -64.75
CA THR A 5 -56.30 4.37 -65.04
C THR A 5 -55.09 5.13 -64.48
N THR A 6 -55.04 6.45 -64.64
CA THR A 6 -53.92 7.29 -64.19
C THR A 6 -53.81 7.39 -62.66
N LYS A 7 -54.94 7.42 -61.94
CA LYS A 7 -54.98 7.38 -60.47
C LYS A 7 -54.55 6.02 -59.91
N ALA A 8 -54.95 4.92 -60.55
CA ALA A 8 -54.54 3.58 -60.16
C ALA A 8 -53.03 3.35 -60.33
N ILE A 9 -52.44 3.85 -61.42
CA ILE A 9 -50.99 3.80 -61.68
C ILE A 9 -50.21 4.62 -60.62
N SER A 10 -50.68 5.83 -60.30
CA SER A 10 -50.10 6.69 -59.25
C SER A 10 -50.16 6.09 -57.83
N TYR A 11 -51.22 5.33 -57.52
CA TYR A 11 -51.33 4.62 -56.25
C TYR A 11 -50.39 3.40 -56.21
N GLY A 12 -50.34 2.62 -57.30
CA GLY A 12 -49.44 1.48 -57.44
C GLY A 12 -47.95 1.86 -57.30
N ASP A 13 -47.53 2.98 -57.87
CA ASP A 13 -46.16 3.48 -57.77
C ASP A 13 -45.79 3.95 -56.37
N ARG A 14 -46.73 4.54 -55.63
CA ARG A 14 -46.54 4.92 -54.22
C ARG A 14 -46.37 3.69 -53.33
N VAL A 15 -47.18 2.66 -53.54
CA VAL A 15 -47.05 1.39 -52.80
C VAL A 15 -45.73 0.69 -53.14
N ARG A 16 -45.31 0.68 -54.40
CA ARG A 16 -44.01 0.13 -54.84
C ARG A 16 -42.83 0.87 -54.21
N LYS A 17 -42.83 2.21 -54.19
CA LYS A 17 -41.77 3.01 -53.55
C LYS A 17 -41.72 2.79 -52.03
N LYS A 18 -42.86 2.62 -51.37
CA LYS A 18 -42.92 2.31 -49.92
C LYS A 18 -42.32 0.94 -49.62
N ARG A 19 -42.68 -0.09 -50.38
CA ARG A 19 -42.11 -1.45 -50.26
C ARG A 19 -40.61 -1.46 -50.53
N ALA A 20 -40.15 -0.72 -51.55
CA ALA A 20 -38.72 -0.61 -51.85
C ALA A 20 -37.93 0.06 -50.71
N ARG A 21 -38.48 1.09 -50.05
CA ARG A 21 -37.85 1.70 -48.87
C ARG A 21 -37.81 0.74 -47.69
N GLN A 22 -38.89 0.03 -47.40
CA GLN A 22 -38.95 -0.97 -46.34
C GLN A 22 -37.93 -2.10 -46.57
N ASN A 23 -37.83 -2.62 -47.79
CA ASN A 23 -36.84 -3.64 -48.14
C ASN A 23 -35.41 -3.13 -47.99
N LYS A 24 -35.13 -1.88 -48.36
CA LYS A 24 -33.80 -1.26 -48.14
C LYS A 24 -33.46 -1.16 -46.65
N THR A 25 -34.41 -0.73 -45.82
CA THR A 25 -34.20 -0.67 -44.37
C THR A 25 -33.93 -2.05 -43.76
N ILE A 26 -34.69 -3.07 -44.18
CA ILE A 26 -34.48 -4.46 -43.71
C ILE A 26 -33.10 -4.98 -44.11
N ILE A 27 -32.67 -4.72 -45.35
CA ILE A 27 -31.34 -5.13 -45.82
C ILE A 27 -30.23 -4.41 -45.03
N ILE A 28 -30.34 -3.11 -44.81
CA ILE A 28 -29.33 -2.33 -44.06
C ILE A 28 -29.24 -2.82 -42.61
N VAL A 29 -30.38 -2.99 -41.93
CA VAL A 29 -30.42 -3.50 -40.56
C VAL A 29 -29.86 -4.93 -40.50
N GLY A 30 -30.21 -5.78 -41.46
CA GLY A 30 -29.67 -7.14 -41.56
C GLY A 30 -28.15 -7.16 -41.69
N ILE A 31 -27.59 -6.33 -42.57
CA ILE A 31 -26.13 -6.21 -42.74
C ILE A 31 -25.48 -5.66 -41.47
N SER A 32 -26.06 -4.64 -40.83
CA SER A 32 -25.54 -4.09 -39.57
C SER A 32 -25.53 -5.12 -38.44
N VAL A 33 -26.58 -5.92 -38.29
CA VAL A 33 -26.62 -7.00 -37.29
C VAL A 33 -25.60 -8.10 -37.62
N CYS A 34 -25.48 -8.51 -38.88
CA CYS A 34 -24.49 -9.50 -39.32
C CYS A 34 -23.04 -9.04 -39.08
N LEU A 35 -22.76 -7.74 -39.10
CA LEU A 35 -21.43 -7.19 -38.81
C LEU A 35 -21.18 -6.96 -37.31
N LEU A 36 -22.17 -6.48 -36.57
CA LEU A 36 -22.00 -6.12 -35.16
C LEU A 36 -22.04 -7.34 -34.22
N LEU A 37 -22.87 -8.33 -34.53
CA LEU A 37 -23.03 -9.53 -33.70
C LEU A 37 -21.72 -10.33 -33.50
N PRO A 38 -20.92 -10.63 -34.55
CA PRO A 38 -19.64 -11.32 -34.34
C PRO A 38 -18.63 -10.46 -33.57
N ILE A 39 -18.65 -9.13 -33.73
CA ILE A 39 -17.77 -8.23 -32.97
C ILE A 39 -18.10 -8.28 -31.48
N ILE A 40 -19.39 -8.20 -31.13
CA ILE A 40 -19.86 -8.30 -29.75
C ILE A 40 -19.50 -9.68 -29.17
N LEU A 41 -19.67 -10.75 -29.95
CA LEU A 41 -19.30 -12.11 -29.53
C LEU A 41 -17.79 -12.23 -29.26
N CYS A 42 -16.94 -11.66 -30.11
CA CYS A 42 -15.49 -11.61 -29.91
C CYS A 42 -15.12 -10.85 -28.63
N ILE A 43 -15.79 -9.74 -28.32
CA ILE A 43 -15.56 -8.97 -27.09
C ILE A 43 -15.92 -9.82 -25.86
N ILE A 44 -17.08 -10.48 -25.87
CA ILE A 44 -17.50 -11.37 -24.77
C ILE A 44 -16.51 -12.53 -24.59
N LEU A 45 -16.07 -13.15 -25.68
CA LEU A 45 -15.07 -14.21 -25.65
C LEU A 45 -13.74 -13.71 -25.11
N PHE A 46 -13.28 -12.52 -25.49
CA PHE A 46 -12.06 -11.92 -24.97
C PHE A 46 -12.11 -11.73 -23.45
N PHE A 47 -13.21 -11.21 -22.91
CA PHE A 47 -13.38 -11.08 -21.46
C PHE A 47 -13.42 -12.45 -20.76
N LYS A 48 -14.08 -13.44 -21.35
CA LYS A 48 -14.18 -14.78 -20.78
C LYS A 48 -12.84 -15.52 -20.81
N VAL A 49 -12.08 -15.41 -21.90
CA VAL A 49 -10.72 -15.94 -22.01
C VAL A 49 -9.80 -15.27 -20.99
N ASN A 50 -9.88 -13.95 -20.82
CA ASN A 50 -9.10 -13.24 -19.81
C ASN A 50 -9.47 -13.66 -18.38
N ALA A 51 -10.75 -13.91 -18.10
CA ALA A 51 -11.19 -14.42 -16.79
C ALA A 51 -10.66 -15.84 -16.54
N LEU A 52 -10.72 -16.72 -17.54
CA LEU A 52 -10.18 -18.07 -17.46
C LEU A 52 -8.65 -18.06 -17.33
N GLN A 53 -7.94 -17.18 -18.03
CA GLN A 53 -6.49 -17.02 -17.90
C GLN A 53 -6.10 -16.56 -16.49
N LYS A 54 -6.88 -15.67 -15.86
CA LYS A 54 -6.68 -15.28 -14.46
C LYS A 54 -6.86 -16.46 -13.50
N GLN A 55 -7.91 -17.25 -13.68
CA GLN A 55 -8.14 -18.46 -12.88
C GLN A 55 -7.03 -19.48 -13.08
N LEU A 56 -6.58 -19.70 -14.32
CA LEU A 56 -5.45 -20.59 -14.63
C LEU A 56 -4.15 -20.11 -13.97
N ASN A 57 -3.86 -18.80 -14.02
CA ASN A 57 -2.67 -18.26 -13.38
C ASN A 57 -2.70 -18.44 -11.85
N ILE A 58 -3.86 -18.29 -11.21
CA ILE A 58 -4.04 -18.54 -9.77
C ILE A 58 -3.78 -20.01 -9.46
N LEU A 59 -4.36 -20.94 -10.23
CA LEU A 59 -4.16 -22.38 -10.03
C LEU A 59 -2.71 -22.81 -10.30
N MET A 60 -2.05 -22.22 -11.29
CA MET A 60 -0.64 -22.47 -11.58
C MET A 60 0.30 -21.93 -10.49
N LEU A 61 -0.10 -20.85 -9.80
CA LEU A 61 0.62 -20.33 -8.65
C LEU A 61 0.46 -21.25 -7.44
N ASP A 62 -0.78 -21.71 -7.17
CA ASP A 62 -1.09 -22.64 -6.10
C ASP A 62 -0.31 -23.96 -6.27
N GLN A 63 -0.35 -24.55 -7.47
CA GLN A 63 0.41 -25.77 -7.78
C GLN A 63 1.93 -25.54 -7.64
N LYS A 64 2.46 -24.38 -8.02
CA LYS A 64 3.88 -24.06 -7.86
C LYS A 64 4.27 -23.88 -6.39
N SER A 65 3.43 -23.27 -5.54
CA SER A 65 3.68 -23.21 -4.10
C SER A 65 3.68 -24.60 -3.46
N THR A 66 2.71 -25.45 -3.79
CA THR A 66 2.65 -26.83 -3.25
C THR A 66 3.84 -27.66 -3.70
N THR A 67 4.24 -27.53 -4.98
CA THR A 67 5.42 -28.23 -5.52
C THR A 67 6.73 -27.73 -4.89
N TYR A 68 6.80 -26.45 -4.51
CA TYR A 68 7.97 -25.87 -3.84
C TYR A 68 8.08 -26.34 -2.39
N GLU A 69 6.96 -26.42 -1.65
CA GLU A 69 6.92 -27.01 -0.31
C GLU A 69 7.27 -28.50 -0.33
N GLU A 70 6.74 -29.25 -1.30
CA GLU A 70 7.01 -30.68 -1.45
C GLU A 70 8.47 -30.96 -1.86
N LYS A 71 9.04 -30.20 -2.81
CA LYS A 71 10.45 -30.34 -3.23
C LYS A 71 11.45 -29.82 -2.19
N SER A 72 11.10 -28.78 -1.44
CA SER A 72 11.88 -28.26 -0.29
C SER A 72 12.01 -29.31 0.81
N SER A 73 10.96 -30.12 1.02
CA SER A 73 10.98 -31.20 2.00
C SER A 73 11.77 -32.44 1.54
N LEU A 74 11.94 -32.64 0.22
CA LEU A 74 12.58 -33.84 -0.36
C LEU A 74 14.05 -33.66 -0.80
N PHE A 75 14.51 -32.48 -1.21
CA PHE A 75 15.86 -32.28 -1.77
C PHE A 75 16.67 -31.21 -1.04
N GLY A 76 17.90 -31.58 -0.66
CA GLY A 76 18.87 -30.70 -0.02
C GLY A 76 19.25 -29.50 -0.90
N ARG A 77 19.30 -28.33 -0.27
CA ARG A 77 19.35 -26.95 -0.81
C ARG A 77 20.44 -26.60 -1.84
N ARG A 78 21.29 -27.53 -2.28
CA ARG A 78 22.39 -27.30 -3.25
C ARG A 78 22.07 -27.70 -4.69
N GLU A 79 21.32 -28.78 -4.93
CA GLU A 79 21.08 -29.27 -6.30
C GLU A 79 19.99 -28.48 -7.06
N LEU A 80 19.07 -27.81 -6.36
CA LEU A 80 18.00 -26.99 -6.96
C LEU A 80 18.48 -25.70 -7.65
N LYS A 81 19.70 -25.22 -7.34
CA LYS A 81 20.21 -23.94 -7.87
C LYS A 81 20.64 -24.03 -9.33
N GLU A 82 21.16 -25.17 -9.77
CA GLU A 82 21.70 -25.32 -11.13
C GLU A 82 20.60 -25.54 -12.17
N GLU A 83 19.52 -26.23 -11.83
CA GLU A 83 18.41 -26.51 -12.75
C GLU A 83 17.50 -25.29 -12.98
N VAL A 84 17.29 -24.45 -11.96
CA VAL A 84 16.43 -23.25 -12.05
C VAL A 84 17.11 -22.13 -12.85
N THR A 85 18.44 -22.01 -12.74
CA THR A 85 19.22 -20.97 -13.44
C THR A 85 19.29 -21.24 -14.95
N ALA A 86 19.21 -22.50 -15.38
CA ALA A 86 19.25 -22.88 -16.79
C ALA A 86 17.95 -22.58 -17.57
N SER A 87 16.80 -22.45 -16.89
CA SER A 87 15.50 -22.26 -17.55
C SER A 87 15.09 -20.79 -17.75
N PHE A 88 15.81 -19.83 -17.20
CA PHE A 88 15.44 -18.39 -17.19
C PHE A 88 16.20 -17.52 -18.20
N GLY A 89 17.06 -18.11 -19.04
CA GLY A 89 17.71 -17.39 -20.13
C GLY A 89 16.75 -17.19 -21.31
N PHE A 90 16.55 -15.93 -21.70
CA PHE A 90 15.68 -15.41 -22.77
C PHE A 90 14.21 -15.17 -22.37
N TYR A 91 13.88 -13.93 -22.00
CA TYR A 91 12.94 -13.03 -22.68
C TYR A 91 12.83 -11.72 -21.87
N SER A 92 13.33 -10.63 -22.46
CA SER A 92 13.37 -9.26 -21.93
C SER A 92 12.06 -8.50 -22.22
N GLU A 93 11.61 -7.69 -21.25
CA GLU A 93 10.78 -6.45 -21.33
C GLU A 93 9.23 -6.47 -21.16
N PRO A 94 8.38 -7.45 -21.58
CA PRO A 94 6.93 -7.31 -21.38
C PRO A 94 6.37 -7.77 -20.02
N ILE A 95 7.14 -8.49 -19.19
CA ILE A 95 6.65 -9.04 -17.91
C ILE A 95 6.58 -7.94 -16.82
N PHE A 96 7.39 -6.89 -16.95
CA PHE A 96 7.53 -5.82 -15.96
C PHE A 96 6.28 -4.95 -15.79
N SER A 97 5.50 -4.72 -16.87
CA SER A 97 4.26 -3.93 -16.78
C SER A 97 3.09 -4.70 -16.16
N PHE A 98 3.03 -6.01 -16.36
CA PHE A 98 1.95 -6.85 -15.86
C PHE A 98 2.07 -7.14 -14.36
N GLN A 99 3.31 -7.24 -13.85
CA GLN A 99 3.60 -7.43 -12.43
C GLN A 99 3.30 -6.15 -11.61
N LYS A 100 3.54 -4.98 -12.22
CA LYS A 100 3.14 -3.67 -11.70
C LYS A 100 1.61 -3.59 -11.51
N ASP A 101 0.82 -3.93 -12.53
CA ASP A 101 -0.65 -3.89 -12.46
C ASP A 101 -1.25 -4.84 -11.42
N LEU A 102 -0.67 -6.04 -11.23
CA LEU A 102 -1.16 -7.02 -10.25
C LEU A 102 -0.85 -6.60 -8.80
N TYR A 103 0.30 -5.97 -8.56
CA TYR A 103 0.68 -5.48 -7.23
C TYR A 103 -0.11 -4.23 -6.83
N TYR A 104 -0.29 -3.27 -7.76
CA TYR A 104 -1.15 -2.11 -7.56
C TYR A 104 -2.60 -2.52 -7.24
N LYS A 105 -3.10 -3.60 -7.84
CA LYS A 105 -4.45 -4.10 -7.57
C LYS A 105 -4.59 -4.75 -6.19
N LYS A 106 -3.56 -5.43 -5.69
CA LYS A 106 -3.54 -6.01 -4.34
C LYS A 106 -3.50 -4.92 -3.26
N SER A 107 -2.68 -3.89 -3.47
CA SER A 107 -2.66 -2.68 -2.63
C SER A 107 -4.03 -1.99 -2.66
N TYR A 108 -4.62 -1.79 -3.85
CA TYR A 108 -5.95 -1.19 -4.01
C TYR A 108 -7.08 -1.94 -3.28
N TYR A 109 -7.09 -3.28 -3.30
CA TYR A 109 -8.13 -4.04 -2.58
C TYR A 109 -7.92 -4.06 -1.06
N ASN A 110 -6.67 -4.09 -0.58
CA ASN A 110 -6.39 -3.91 0.85
C ASN A 110 -6.76 -2.50 1.31
N ASN A 111 -6.52 -1.50 0.47
CA ASN A 111 -6.91 -0.12 0.72
C ASN A 111 -8.44 0.04 0.71
N LEU A 112 -9.17 -0.64 -0.17
CA LEU A 112 -10.64 -0.66 -0.15
C LEU A 112 -11.19 -1.33 1.12
N TYR A 113 -10.51 -2.35 1.63
CA TYR A 113 -10.85 -3.00 2.90
C TYR A 113 -10.63 -2.05 4.09
N ASN A 114 -9.48 -1.38 4.15
CA ASN A 114 -9.17 -0.37 5.16
C ASN A 114 -10.06 0.87 5.03
N LYS A 115 -10.47 1.23 3.81
CA LYS A 115 -11.38 2.35 3.54
C LYS A 115 -12.83 2.03 3.92
N LEU A 116 -13.23 0.75 3.85
CA LEU A 116 -14.49 0.27 4.41
C LEU A 116 -14.43 0.29 5.95
N GLU A 117 -13.28 -0.01 6.54
CA GLU A 117 -13.02 0.05 7.99
C GLU A 117 -12.96 1.50 8.52
N ASP A 118 -12.36 2.41 7.77
CA ASP A 118 -12.38 3.87 8.00
C ASP A 118 -13.77 4.47 7.76
N TYR A 119 -14.53 3.98 6.77
CA TYR A 119 -15.91 4.43 6.55
C TYR A 119 -16.83 4.02 7.71
N THR A 120 -16.65 2.81 8.25
CA THR A 120 -17.31 2.39 9.49
C THR A 120 -16.85 3.19 10.71
N SER A 121 -15.62 3.70 10.71
CA SER A 121 -15.10 4.60 11.76
C SER A 121 -15.54 6.06 11.58
N SER A 122 -15.86 6.49 10.35
CA SER A 122 -16.32 7.84 10.01
C SER A 122 -17.80 8.10 10.28
N LEU A 123 -18.58 7.06 10.62
CA LEU A 123 -19.94 7.21 11.13
C LEU A 123 -19.98 7.78 12.56
N GLU A 124 -18.82 8.03 13.17
CA GLU A 124 -18.68 8.70 14.48
C GLU A 124 -18.88 10.22 14.42
N GLU A 125 -19.03 10.83 13.24
CA GLU A 125 -19.15 12.29 13.12
C GLU A 125 -20.16 12.75 12.05
N SER A 126 -21.45 12.54 12.29
CA SER A 126 -22.50 13.56 12.05
C SER A 126 -23.91 12.98 12.20
N ASP A 127 -24.61 13.49 13.20
CA ASP A 127 -26.06 13.45 13.26
C ASP A 127 -26.66 14.12 12.01
N LYS A 128 -27.64 13.43 11.41
CA LYS A 128 -28.60 13.95 10.41
C LYS A 128 -28.01 14.46 9.08
N ASN A 129 -27.50 13.57 8.24
CA ASN A 129 -27.61 13.72 6.77
C ASN A 129 -27.43 12.42 5.95
N GLY A 130 -27.20 11.27 6.57
CA GLY A 130 -26.90 9.99 5.90
C GLY A 130 -28.03 9.30 5.14
N TYR A 131 -29.20 9.92 4.96
CA TYR A 131 -30.31 9.28 4.23
C TYR A 131 -30.23 9.42 2.71
N ASN A 132 -29.40 10.31 2.16
CA ASN A 132 -29.45 10.64 0.73
C ASN A 132 -28.29 10.09 -0.12
N GLU A 133 -27.24 9.51 0.48
CA GLU A 133 -26.04 9.07 -0.28
C GLU A 133 -25.90 7.54 -0.39
N VAL A 134 -26.60 6.78 0.46
CA VAL A 134 -26.64 5.30 0.39
C VAL A 134 -27.65 4.80 -0.66
N GLU A 135 -28.68 5.60 -0.99
CA GLU A 135 -29.58 5.32 -2.13
C GLU A 135 -28.91 5.46 -3.50
N ALA A 136 -27.74 6.13 -3.58
CA ALA A 136 -27.02 6.29 -4.85
C ALA A 136 -26.15 5.07 -5.22
N LEU A 137 -25.84 4.18 -4.26
CA LEU A 137 -24.93 3.04 -4.45
C LEU A 137 -25.63 1.67 -4.50
N THR A 138 -26.88 1.59 -4.06
CA THR A 138 -27.66 0.35 -4.10
C THR A 138 -28.79 0.51 -5.09
N GLY A 139 -28.60 -0.05 -6.29
CA GLY A 139 -29.65 -0.11 -7.31
C GLY A 139 -30.94 -0.66 -6.71
N ASP A 140 -32.02 0.09 -6.95
CA ASP A 140 -33.39 -0.09 -6.52
C ASP A 140 -33.85 -1.57 -6.51
N THR A 141 -33.75 -2.24 -5.36
CA THR A 141 -34.49 -3.48 -5.05
C THR A 141 -34.78 -3.57 -3.55
N ASP A 142 -36.04 -3.86 -3.21
CA ASP A 142 -36.64 -3.80 -1.85
C ASP A 142 -35.90 -4.59 -0.76
N ASN A 143 -35.04 -5.55 -1.12
CA ASN A 143 -34.31 -6.38 -0.15
C ASN A 143 -33.06 -5.70 0.43
N SER A 144 -32.63 -4.57 -0.15
CA SER A 144 -31.46 -3.80 0.30
C SER A 144 -31.74 -2.98 1.56
N LYS A 145 -32.98 -2.54 1.76
CA LYS A 145 -33.34 -1.59 2.84
C LYS A 145 -33.39 -2.25 4.22
N ASP A 146 -33.82 -3.51 4.31
CA ASP A 146 -33.87 -4.27 5.57
C ASP A 146 -32.49 -4.73 6.06
N VAL A 147 -31.59 -5.08 5.13
CA VAL A 147 -30.20 -5.45 5.45
C VAL A 147 -29.44 -4.21 5.95
N SER A 148 -29.59 -3.07 5.27
CA SER A 148 -28.98 -1.81 5.73
C SER A 148 -29.47 -1.39 7.11
N LYS A 149 -30.77 -1.56 7.40
CA LYS A 149 -31.34 -1.21 8.70
C LYS A 149 -30.83 -2.11 9.83
N THR A 150 -30.73 -3.41 9.57
CA THR A 150 -30.24 -4.38 10.57
C THR A 150 -28.75 -4.16 10.90
N LEU A 151 -27.94 -3.80 9.90
CA LEU A 151 -26.53 -3.46 10.10
C LEU A 151 -26.34 -2.16 10.88
N ILE A 152 -27.18 -1.16 10.62
CA ILE A 152 -27.17 0.12 11.34
C ILE A 152 -27.60 -0.08 12.80
N ASP A 153 -28.65 -0.87 13.04
CA ASP A 153 -29.14 -1.14 14.39
C ASP A 153 -28.11 -1.95 15.21
N THR A 154 -27.42 -2.91 14.58
CA THR A 154 -26.33 -3.67 15.21
C THR A 154 -25.12 -2.79 15.54
N ALA A 155 -24.75 -1.87 14.64
CA ALA A 155 -23.66 -0.92 14.87
C ALA A 155 -23.99 0.07 16.01
N ASN A 156 -25.25 0.47 16.13
CA ASN A 156 -25.73 1.38 17.19
C ASN A 156 -25.77 0.73 18.59
N ASP A 157 -26.00 -0.59 18.66
CA ASP A 157 -25.97 -1.31 19.93
C ASP A 157 -24.53 -1.59 20.40
N LEU A 158 -23.61 -1.90 19.47
CA LEU A 158 -22.18 -2.05 19.77
C LEU A 158 -21.51 -0.74 20.23
N THR A 159 -21.94 0.41 19.69
CA THR A 159 -21.42 1.73 20.09
C THR A 159 -21.92 2.18 21.46
N LYS A 160 -23.13 1.76 21.88
CA LYS A 160 -23.65 2.06 23.23
C LYS A 160 -22.94 1.26 24.33
N GLU A 161 -22.49 0.03 24.05
CA GLU A 161 -21.68 -0.73 25.01
C GLU A 161 -20.27 -0.14 25.17
N ASN A 162 -19.65 0.33 24.08
CA ASN A 162 -18.29 0.91 24.14
C ASN A 162 -18.22 2.30 24.80
N LYS A 163 -19.21 3.17 24.60
CA LYS A 163 -19.24 4.51 25.22
C LYS A 163 -19.33 4.48 26.75
N LYS A 164 -19.81 3.38 27.34
CA LYS A 164 -19.90 3.27 28.81
C LYS A 164 -18.56 3.03 29.49
N ASN A 165 -17.50 2.74 28.73
CA ASN A 165 -16.18 2.33 29.25
C ASN A 165 -15.04 3.34 29.03
N ASN A 166 -15.25 4.46 28.31
CA ASN A 166 -14.15 5.30 27.79
C ASN A 166 -14.15 6.78 28.22
N ASP A 167 -14.84 7.15 29.31
CA ASP A 167 -14.65 8.48 29.90
C ASP A 167 -13.35 8.51 30.74
N GLY A 168 -12.20 8.82 30.11
CA GLY A 168 -11.01 9.33 30.83
C GLY A 168 -9.61 8.86 30.42
N ASN A 169 -9.41 8.13 29.32
CA ASN A 169 -8.07 7.69 28.91
C ASN A 169 -7.44 8.66 27.89
N GLU A 170 -6.50 9.51 28.34
CA GLU A 170 -5.74 10.50 27.53
C GLU A 170 -5.07 9.91 26.26
N PHE A 171 -4.95 8.59 26.15
CA PHE A 171 -4.18 7.90 25.14
C PHE A 171 -4.99 7.11 24.11
N SER A 172 -6.30 6.93 24.27
CA SER A 172 -7.10 6.04 23.40
C SER A 172 -7.15 6.50 21.93
N ASP A 173 -7.06 7.82 21.70
CA ASP A 173 -7.23 8.40 20.37
C ASP A 173 -5.88 8.74 19.71
N LYS A 174 -4.76 8.34 20.35
CA LYS A 174 -3.41 8.63 19.87
C LYS A 174 -2.93 7.55 18.91
N LYS A 175 -2.35 7.99 17.79
CA LYS A 175 -1.63 7.14 16.82
C LYS A 175 -0.13 7.29 17.04
N VAL A 176 0.57 6.18 17.20
CA VAL A 176 2.03 6.15 17.41
C VAL A 176 2.68 5.25 16.38
N TYR A 177 3.61 5.80 15.63
CA TYR A 177 4.44 5.12 14.65
C TYR A 177 5.84 4.97 15.22
N LEU A 178 6.17 3.76 15.65
CA LEU A 178 7.51 3.42 16.09
C LEU A 178 8.41 3.25 14.87
N THR A 179 9.52 4.00 14.83
CA THR A 179 10.43 3.97 13.70
C THR A 179 11.87 3.74 14.17
N PHE A 180 12.61 2.91 13.41
CA PHE A 180 13.99 2.52 13.70
C PHE A 180 14.89 2.83 12.50
N ASP A 181 15.88 3.68 12.71
CA ASP A 181 16.84 4.08 11.68
C ASP A 181 18.14 3.26 11.76
N ASP A 182 18.94 3.27 10.69
CA ASP A 182 20.32 2.73 10.59
C ASP A 182 20.49 1.20 10.67
N GLY A 183 19.38 0.49 10.84
CA GLY A 183 19.31 -0.97 10.81
C GLY A 183 19.63 -1.55 9.41
N PRO A 184 19.79 -2.87 9.31
CA PRO A 184 19.67 -3.86 10.39
C PRO A 184 20.99 -4.00 11.16
N SER A 185 20.93 -4.25 12.46
CA SER A 185 22.08 -4.48 13.34
C SER A 185 21.99 -5.83 14.05
N ILE A 186 22.93 -6.10 14.97
CA ILE A 186 22.86 -7.29 15.84
C ILE A 186 21.60 -7.33 16.72
N TYR A 187 20.90 -6.21 16.88
CA TYR A 187 19.70 -6.10 17.71
C TYR A 187 18.39 -6.15 16.91
N THR A 188 18.43 -6.18 15.57
CA THR A 188 17.18 -6.18 14.77
C THR A 188 16.30 -7.37 15.11
N GLU A 189 16.91 -8.55 15.30
CA GLU A 189 16.20 -9.78 15.68
C GLU A 189 15.49 -9.62 17.03
N ASP A 190 16.18 -9.09 18.05
CA ASP A 190 15.57 -8.82 19.36
C ASP A 190 14.42 -7.80 19.27
N ILE A 191 14.57 -6.75 18.44
CA ILE A 191 13.52 -5.74 18.23
C ILE A 191 12.29 -6.39 17.60
N LEU A 192 12.46 -7.20 16.55
CA LEU A 192 11.38 -7.91 15.87
C LEU A 192 10.66 -8.88 16.81
N GLU A 193 11.40 -9.66 17.61
CA GLU A 193 10.84 -10.57 18.61
C GLU A 193 10.01 -9.83 19.68
N ILE A 194 10.49 -8.68 20.14
CA ILE A 194 9.75 -7.85 21.10
C ILE A 194 8.47 -7.29 20.45
N LEU A 195 8.53 -6.82 19.21
CA LEU A 195 7.36 -6.30 18.50
C LEU A 195 6.30 -7.40 18.28
N ASP A 196 6.71 -8.60 17.87
CA ASP A 196 5.83 -9.74 17.66
C ASP A 196 5.13 -10.18 18.96
N LYS A 197 5.87 -10.19 20.08
CA LYS A 197 5.31 -10.49 21.41
C LYS A 197 4.12 -9.59 21.79
N TYR A 198 4.08 -8.35 21.33
CA TYR A 198 2.97 -7.42 21.57
C TYR A 198 2.00 -7.32 20.38
N GLY A 199 2.23 -8.05 19.29
CA GLY A 199 1.41 -7.99 18.07
C GLY A 199 1.51 -6.64 17.34
N VAL A 200 2.62 -5.91 17.52
CA VAL A 200 2.78 -4.53 17.02
C VAL A 200 3.60 -4.52 15.74
N LYS A 201 3.18 -3.69 14.77
CA LYS A 201 3.95 -3.41 13.56
C LYS A 201 4.61 -2.03 13.66
N ALA A 202 5.76 -1.89 13.01
CA ALA A 202 6.66 -0.74 13.14
C ALA A 202 7.29 -0.42 11.78
N THR A 203 8.11 0.61 11.71
CA THR A 203 8.82 1.03 10.50
C THR A 203 10.33 0.97 10.69
N PHE A 204 11.05 0.44 9.70
CA PHE A 204 12.51 0.37 9.71
C PHE A 204 13.05 1.15 8.52
N PHE A 205 13.73 2.27 8.76
CA PHE A 205 14.46 3.01 7.72
C PHE A 205 15.89 2.48 7.69
N VAL A 206 16.18 1.63 6.71
CA VAL A 206 17.40 0.83 6.72
C VAL A 206 18.49 1.40 5.81
N ILE A 207 19.73 1.01 6.10
CA ILE A 207 20.89 1.33 5.28
C ILE A 207 21.41 0.14 4.47
N GLY A 208 22.28 0.39 3.50
CA GLY A 208 22.81 -0.63 2.59
C GLY A 208 23.80 -1.58 3.26
N LYS A 209 23.32 -2.75 3.70
CA LYS A 209 24.17 -3.86 4.19
C LYS A 209 23.94 -5.13 3.38
N THR A 210 25.01 -5.72 2.86
CA THR A 210 24.96 -6.82 1.87
C THR A 210 25.30 -8.20 2.45
N ASP A 211 25.65 -8.28 3.73
CA ASP A 211 25.89 -9.54 4.42
C ASP A 211 24.60 -10.36 4.59
N ASP A 212 24.78 -11.66 4.80
CA ASP A 212 23.65 -12.60 4.87
C ASP A 212 22.73 -12.33 6.05
N HIS A 213 23.24 -11.78 7.16
CA HIS A 213 22.41 -11.44 8.31
C HIS A 213 21.48 -10.27 7.97
N SER A 214 22.01 -9.17 7.45
CA SER A 214 21.19 -8.02 7.06
C SER A 214 20.17 -8.35 5.98
N LYS A 215 20.53 -9.16 4.97
CA LYS A 215 19.58 -9.64 3.95
C LYS A 215 18.43 -10.43 4.55
N ARG A 216 18.71 -11.31 5.52
CA ARG A 216 17.66 -12.03 6.27
C ARG A 216 16.78 -11.07 7.06
N MET A 217 17.36 -10.05 7.70
CA MET A 217 16.59 -9.07 8.46
C MET A 217 15.66 -8.22 7.59
N TYR A 218 16.10 -7.75 6.41
CA TYR A 218 15.19 -7.06 5.47
C TYR A 218 13.98 -7.94 5.13
N LYS A 219 14.22 -9.23 4.88
CA LYS A 219 13.15 -10.16 4.54
C LYS A 219 12.19 -10.35 5.71
N ARG A 220 12.71 -10.55 6.92
CA ARG A 220 11.89 -10.67 8.14
C ARG A 220 11.05 -9.43 8.40
N ILE A 221 11.63 -8.24 8.27
CA ILE A 221 10.90 -6.96 8.41
C ILE A 221 9.64 -6.97 7.51
N VAL A 222 9.78 -7.33 6.23
CA VAL A 222 8.66 -7.38 5.28
C VAL A 222 7.71 -8.55 5.56
N ASP A 223 8.22 -9.75 5.75
CA ASP A 223 7.42 -10.97 5.96
C ASP A 223 6.56 -10.88 7.23
N GLU A 224 7.08 -10.23 8.28
CA GLU A 224 6.38 -10.04 9.55
C GLU A 224 5.43 -8.83 9.51
N GLY A 225 5.32 -8.12 8.38
CA GLY A 225 4.32 -7.06 8.16
C GLY A 225 4.72 -5.68 8.69
N HIS A 226 6.01 -5.46 8.93
CA HIS A 226 6.56 -4.13 9.23
C HIS A 226 6.81 -3.35 7.93
N SER A 227 6.84 -2.02 8.03
CA SER A 227 7.20 -1.19 6.89
C SER A 227 8.71 -1.09 6.73
N LEU A 228 9.19 -1.43 5.54
CA LEU A 228 10.60 -1.30 5.16
C LEU A 228 10.79 0.03 4.39
N GLY A 229 11.49 0.97 4.99
CA GLY A 229 11.79 2.31 4.46
C GLY A 229 13.23 2.47 4.00
N LEU A 230 13.46 3.43 3.11
CA LEU A 230 14.78 3.79 2.60
C LEU A 230 15.43 4.86 3.48
N HIS A 231 16.70 4.67 3.87
CA HIS A 231 17.47 5.70 4.61
C HIS A 231 18.66 6.22 3.80
N SER A 232 19.58 5.34 3.42
CA SER A 232 20.69 5.58 2.50
C SER A 232 21.47 4.28 2.29
N TYR A 233 22.00 4.04 1.10
CA TYR A 233 22.87 2.89 0.91
C TYR A 233 24.17 3.02 1.73
N SER A 234 24.89 4.12 1.56
CA SER A 234 26.20 4.36 2.18
C SER A 234 26.14 4.93 3.60
N HIS A 235 25.07 5.69 3.90
CA HIS A 235 24.96 6.53 5.10
C HIS A 235 26.13 7.54 5.24
N ASP A 236 26.76 7.94 4.13
CA ASP A 236 27.81 8.95 4.11
C ASP A 236 27.24 10.31 3.66
N TYR A 237 27.21 11.24 4.60
CA TYR A 237 26.66 12.58 4.44
C TYR A 237 27.44 13.38 3.38
N ASN A 238 28.74 13.12 3.20
CA ASN A 238 29.56 13.77 2.18
C ASN A 238 29.29 13.23 0.77
N ILE A 239 28.61 12.09 0.65
CA ILE A 239 28.20 11.53 -0.64
C ILE A 239 26.76 11.95 -0.92
N ILE A 240 25.82 11.56 -0.04
CA ILE A 240 24.39 11.71 -0.31
C ILE A 240 23.92 13.16 -0.38
N TYR A 241 24.62 14.10 0.25
CA TYR A 241 24.28 15.53 0.21
C TYR A 241 25.19 16.36 -0.70
N ASN A 242 26.19 15.76 -1.34
CA ASN A 242 27.11 16.48 -2.23
C ASN A 242 26.41 16.99 -3.50
N SER A 243 25.56 16.15 -4.11
CA SER A 243 24.75 16.53 -5.27
C SER A 243 23.49 15.67 -5.37
N LEU A 244 22.49 16.14 -6.14
CA LEU A 244 21.32 15.34 -6.46
C LEU A 244 21.70 14.04 -7.20
N GLY A 245 22.75 14.07 -8.04
CA GLY A 245 23.21 12.87 -8.75
C GLY A 245 23.76 11.81 -7.80
N ASP A 246 24.54 12.22 -6.80
CA ASP A 246 25.09 11.31 -5.79
C ASP A 246 23.97 10.72 -4.92
N PHE A 247 23.01 11.56 -4.52
CA PHE A 247 21.80 11.09 -3.83
C PHE A 247 21.06 10.02 -4.65
N LYS A 248 20.75 10.30 -5.93
CA LYS A 248 20.02 9.38 -6.80
C LYS A 248 20.73 8.02 -6.92
N LYS A 249 22.05 8.04 -7.04
CA LYS A 249 22.85 6.81 -7.11
C LYS A 249 22.72 6.00 -5.82
N ASP A 250 22.95 6.62 -4.67
CA ASP A 250 22.85 5.99 -3.35
C ASP A 250 21.43 5.44 -3.08
N PHE A 251 20.42 6.26 -3.38
CA PHE A 251 19.01 5.89 -3.28
C PHE A 251 18.66 4.66 -4.14
N MET A 252 19.05 4.66 -5.41
CA MET A 252 18.75 3.56 -6.33
C MET A 252 19.50 2.28 -5.95
N GLU A 253 20.73 2.38 -5.45
CA GLU A 253 21.50 1.23 -4.97
C GLU A 253 20.81 0.56 -3.77
N LEU A 254 20.34 1.36 -2.79
CA LEU A 254 19.54 0.82 -1.68
C LEU A 254 18.22 0.24 -2.17
N SER A 255 17.49 0.97 -3.01
CA SER A 255 16.17 0.55 -3.49
C SER A 255 16.22 -0.79 -4.24
N ASN A 256 17.27 -1.00 -5.06
CA ASN A 256 17.49 -2.27 -5.74
C ASN A 256 17.93 -3.38 -4.78
N LEU A 257 18.85 -3.10 -3.83
CA LEU A 257 19.26 -4.07 -2.82
C LEU A 257 18.06 -4.60 -2.02
N LEU A 258 17.17 -3.72 -1.57
CA LEU A 258 16.00 -4.11 -0.79
C LEU A 258 15.02 -4.92 -1.66
N TYR A 259 14.79 -4.51 -2.90
CA TYR A 259 13.95 -5.26 -3.83
C TYR A 259 14.51 -6.65 -4.12
N ASP A 260 15.81 -6.77 -4.39
CA ASP A 260 16.46 -8.06 -4.66
C ASP A 260 16.43 -8.98 -3.44
N SER A 261 16.47 -8.41 -2.23
CA SER A 261 16.48 -9.18 -0.98
C SER A 261 15.08 -9.62 -0.52
N THR A 262 14.04 -8.86 -0.87
CA THR A 262 12.71 -9.00 -0.27
C THR A 262 11.57 -9.15 -1.27
N GLY A 263 11.78 -8.77 -2.54
CA GLY A 263 10.72 -8.59 -3.54
C GLY A 263 9.85 -7.34 -3.32
N TYR A 264 10.15 -6.53 -2.30
CA TYR A 264 9.39 -5.33 -1.94
C TYR A 264 10.12 -4.05 -2.40
N ARG A 265 9.39 -3.16 -3.08
CA ARG A 265 9.86 -1.83 -3.46
C ARG A 265 9.27 -0.82 -2.47
N SER A 266 10.14 -0.22 -1.66
CA SER A 266 9.71 0.76 -0.66
C SER A 266 9.20 2.05 -1.31
N THR A 267 8.14 2.63 -0.74
CA THR A 267 7.56 3.93 -1.13
C THR A 267 7.80 5.02 -0.10
N ILE A 268 8.56 4.71 0.97
CA ILE A 268 8.82 5.66 2.06
C ILE A 268 10.32 5.86 2.27
N PHE A 269 10.70 7.08 2.61
CA PHE A 269 12.09 7.49 2.79
C PHE A 269 12.28 8.28 4.09
N ARG A 270 13.48 8.27 4.65
CA ARG A 270 13.89 9.20 5.69
C ARG A 270 15.30 9.69 5.42
N PHE A 271 15.48 11.00 5.48
CA PHE A 271 16.78 11.64 5.30
C PHE A 271 17.74 11.27 6.44
N PRO A 272 18.99 10.87 6.16
CA PRO A 272 20.03 10.76 7.20
C PRO A 272 20.25 12.09 7.91
N GLY A 273 19.97 12.08 9.22
CA GLY A 273 20.00 13.27 10.08
C GLY A 273 18.74 14.14 10.01
N GLY A 274 17.71 13.74 9.26
CA GLY A 274 16.48 14.49 9.04
C GLY A 274 16.57 15.52 7.91
N SER A 275 15.43 15.93 7.37
CA SER A 275 15.37 16.87 6.23
C SER A 275 15.94 18.26 6.56
N SER A 276 15.93 18.67 7.84
CA SER A 276 16.48 19.96 8.29
C SER A 276 17.99 19.93 8.60
N ASN A 277 18.65 18.79 8.40
CA ASN A 277 20.06 18.60 8.71
C ASN A 277 20.98 19.61 7.98
N PRO A 278 21.89 20.31 8.68
CA PRO A 278 22.83 21.24 8.07
C PRO A 278 23.65 20.69 6.90
N ALA A 279 24.00 19.40 6.91
CA ALA A 279 24.76 18.78 5.82
C ALA A 279 23.99 18.81 4.49
N GLY A 280 22.66 18.67 4.56
CA GLY A 280 21.75 18.65 3.41
C GLY A 280 21.30 20.03 2.94
N ARG A 281 21.63 21.12 3.64
CA ARG A 281 21.05 22.46 3.44
C ARG A 281 21.02 22.95 1.99
N LYS A 282 22.03 22.60 1.19
CA LYS A 282 22.13 23.04 -0.22
C LYS A 282 21.40 22.14 -1.22
N THR A 283 21.09 20.90 -0.83
CA THR A 283 20.71 19.83 -1.76
C THR A 283 19.33 19.24 -1.43
N VAL A 284 18.87 19.35 -0.18
CA VAL A 284 17.61 18.76 0.31
C VAL A 284 16.40 19.15 -0.53
N SER A 285 16.27 20.43 -0.93
CA SER A 285 15.11 20.87 -1.73
C SER A 285 15.02 20.10 -3.06
N ALA A 286 16.14 20.01 -3.79
CA ALA A 286 16.21 19.24 -5.04
C ALA A 286 15.98 17.73 -4.83
N ILE A 287 16.36 17.20 -3.67
CA ILE A 287 16.08 15.81 -3.31
C ILE A 287 14.58 15.62 -3.02
N ILE A 288 13.94 16.53 -2.30
CA ILE A 288 12.49 16.49 -2.03
C ILE A 288 11.70 16.49 -3.34
N ASP A 289 12.07 17.34 -4.30
CA ASP A 289 11.42 17.38 -5.61
C ASP A 289 11.57 16.03 -6.34
N TYR A 290 12.77 15.45 -6.33
CA TYR A 290 13.01 14.14 -6.91
C TYR A 290 12.21 13.02 -6.22
N LEU A 291 12.15 13.00 -4.89
CA LEU A 291 11.35 12.01 -4.15
C LEU A 291 9.86 12.12 -4.53
N SER A 292 9.35 13.35 -4.68
CA SER A 292 7.99 13.61 -5.15
C SER A 292 7.74 13.07 -6.56
N GLU A 293 8.68 13.30 -7.49
CA GLU A 293 8.62 12.76 -8.86
C GLU A 293 8.57 11.23 -8.89
N GLU A 294 9.29 10.57 -7.98
CA GLU A 294 9.32 9.11 -7.84
C GLU A 294 8.16 8.55 -6.99
N SER A 295 7.23 9.40 -6.56
CA SER A 295 6.11 9.02 -5.67
C SER A 295 6.59 8.40 -4.35
N ILE A 296 7.69 8.91 -3.80
CA ILE A 296 8.26 8.52 -2.52
C ILE A 296 7.90 9.55 -1.46
N VAL A 297 7.27 9.11 -0.38
CA VAL A 297 6.92 9.97 0.75
C VAL A 297 8.05 9.92 1.79
N TYR A 298 8.61 11.07 2.14
CA TYR A 298 9.58 11.12 3.22
C TYR A 298 8.93 11.52 4.56
N PHE A 299 9.48 10.93 5.63
CA PHE A 299 9.06 11.17 7.00
C PHE A 299 10.25 11.58 7.85
N ASP A 300 10.14 12.73 8.53
CA ASP A 300 10.95 13.05 9.70
C ASP A 300 10.29 12.45 10.95
N TRP A 301 10.36 13.16 12.09
CA TRP A 301 9.82 12.75 13.38
C TRP A 301 9.37 13.97 14.18
N ASN A 302 8.47 13.75 15.15
CA ASN A 302 8.04 14.75 16.13
C ASN A 302 8.24 14.28 17.59
N VAL A 303 8.67 13.04 17.80
CA VAL A 303 9.06 12.49 19.10
C VAL A 303 10.43 11.85 18.97
N VAL A 304 11.31 12.11 19.93
CA VAL A 304 12.66 11.50 20.00
C VAL A 304 12.78 10.70 21.28
N ASN A 305 13.32 9.47 21.22
CA ASN A 305 13.63 8.72 22.44
C ASN A 305 14.90 9.26 23.12
N GLY A 306 15.80 9.88 22.35
CA GLY A 306 17.07 10.44 22.80
C GLY A 306 18.28 9.50 22.67
N ASP A 307 18.16 8.35 22.00
CA ASP A 307 19.25 7.36 21.89
C ASP A 307 20.43 7.83 21.01
N ALA A 308 20.30 8.96 20.32
CA ALA A 308 21.33 9.58 19.48
C ALA A 308 21.80 10.97 19.95
N THR A 309 21.50 11.41 21.18
CA THR A 309 21.81 12.78 21.66
C THR A 309 23.27 13.00 22.11
N GLY A 310 24.21 12.12 21.74
CA GLY A 310 25.62 12.18 22.17
C GLY A 310 25.89 11.87 23.65
N LYS A 311 24.83 11.73 24.47
CA LYS A 311 24.87 11.23 25.85
C LYS A 311 24.26 9.83 25.86
N GLU A 312 24.90 8.87 26.54
CA GLU A 312 24.29 7.56 26.79
C GLU A 312 23.16 7.71 27.81
N LEU A 313 21.93 7.47 27.36
CA LEU A 313 20.74 7.44 28.20
C LEU A 313 20.40 6.00 28.59
N THR A 314 19.85 5.84 29.79
CA THR A 314 19.33 4.57 30.28
C THR A 314 18.03 4.19 29.57
N ALA A 315 17.69 2.91 29.54
CA ALA A 315 16.42 2.43 28.99
C ALA A 315 15.19 3.12 29.62
N ALA A 316 15.26 3.47 30.91
CA ALA A 316 14.19 4.19 31.60
C ALA A 316 14.06 5.65 31.14
N GLU A 317 15.17 6.35 30.91
CA GLU A 317 15.17 7.71 30.35
C GLU A 317 14.62 7.71 28.92
N LEU A 318 15.05 6.75 28.07
CA LEU A 318 14.54 6.61 26.71
C LEU A 318 13.02 6.40 26.69
N TYR A 319 12.52 5.49 27.51
CA TYR A 319 11.08 5.25 27.67
C TYR A 319 10.35 6.52 28.14
N ASN A 320 10.88 7.26 29.13
CA ASN A 320 10.23 8.47 29.66
C ASN A 320 10.14 9.56 28.59
N ASN A 321 11.19 9.73 27.78
CA ASN A 321 11.20 10.70 26.69
C ASN A 321 10.11 10.40 25.66
N VAL A 322 9.92 9.13 25.28
CA VAL A 322 8.85 8.74 24.36
C VAL A 322 7.49 9.00 24.99
N MET A 323 7.26 8.51 26.22
CA MET A 323 5.97 8.66 26.91
C MET A 323 5.58 10.13 27.14
N GLU A 324 6.55 11.02 27.36
CA GLU A 324 6.28 12.45 27.47
C GLU A 324 6.02 13.08 26.10
N GLY A 325 6.82 12.74 25.09
CA GLY A 325 6.69 13.30 23.73
C GLY A 325 5.35 12.97 23.06
N ILE A 326 4.79 11.78 23.29
CA ILE A 326 3.50 11.38 22.72
C ILE A 326 2.30 12.12 23.33
N LYS A 327 2.41 12.67 24.54
CA LYS A 327 1.31 13.45 25.15
C LYS A 327 0.98 14.70 24.34
N SER A 328 2.02 15.32 23.78
CA SER A 328 1.92 16.56 23.01
C SER A 328 1.35 16.41 21.59
N HIS A 329 1.05 15.18 21.15
CA HIS A 329 0.65 14.91 19.77
C HIS A 329 -0.52 13.92 19.70
N THR A 330 -1.41 14.10 18.72
CA THR A 330 -2.43 13.09 18.35
C THR A 330 -1.84 12.00 17.46
N SER A 331 -0.85 12.36 16.63
CA SER A 331 -0.07 11.46 15.79
C SER A 331 1.42 11.65 16.07
N SER A 332 2.09 10.62 16.55
CA SER A 332 3.51 10.65 16.89
C SER A 332 4.33 9.72 16.01
N ILE A 333 5.34 10.27 15.34
CA ILE A 333 6.37 9.49 14.66
C ILE A 333 7.62 9.54 15.55
N VAL A 334 7.94 8.39 16.16
CA VAL A 334 8.99 8.25 17.18
C VAL A 334 10.30 7.85 16.51
N LEU A 335 11.32 8.70 16.60
CA LEU A 335 12.68 8.39 16.16
C LEU A 335 13.41 7.55 17.23
N MET A 336 13.91 6.40 16.79
CA MET A 336 14.80 5.49 17.50
C MET A 336 15.81 4.90 16.51
N HIS A 337 16.85 4.23 17.00
CA HIS A 337 17.88 3.64 16.13
C HIS A 337 18.08 2.15 16.40
N ASP A 338 18.21 1.38 15.32
CA ASP A 338 18.63 -0.02 15.28
C ASP A 338 20.10 -0.10 14.87
N THR A 339 21.01 0.26 15.79
CA THR A 339 22.46 0.07 15.59
C THR A 339 23.07 -0.75 16.71
N GLY A 340 24.22 -1.38 16.46
CA GLY A 340 24.88 -2.27 17.43
C GLY A 340 25.32 -1.60 18.74
N THR A 341 25.14 -0.28 18.89
CA THR A 341 25.40 0.47 20.13
C THR A 341 24.13 0.76 20.94
N LYS A 342 22.94 0.42 20.43
CA LYS A 342 21.64 0.88 20.98
C LYS A 342 20.96 -0.17 21.84
N LYS A 343 21.72 -0.84 22.70
CA LYS A 343 21.18 -1.84 23.63
C LYS A 343 20.08 -1.26 24.53
N SER A 344 20.26 -0.04 25.04
CA SER A 344 19.26 0.66 25.85
C SER A 344 17.93 0.85 25.13
N THR A 345 17.94 1.03 23.80
CA THR A 345 16.72 1.15 22.99
C THR A 345 15.94 -0.16 23.07
N VAL A 346 16.59 -1.30 22.80
CA VAL A 346 15.98 -2.65 22.92
C VAL A 346 15.44 -2.89 24.33
N GLU A 347 16.22 -2.59 25.35
CA GLU A 347 15.84 -2.77 26.76
C GLU A 347 14.62 -1.91 27.17
N SER A 348 14.40 -0.76 26.51
CA SER A 348 13.24 0.11 26.77
C SER A 348 11.93 -0.39 26.13
N LEU A 349 12.01 -1.16 25.03
CA LEU A 349 10.85 -1.50 24.20
C LEU A 349 9.81 -2.33 24.95
N ASN A 350 10.22 -3.31 25.76
CA ASN A 350 9.26 -4.14 26.49
C ASN A 350 8.34 -3.32 27.40
N ARG A 351 8.91 -2.36 28.14
CA ARG A 351 8.12 -1.48 29.01
C ARG A 351 7.25 -0.53 28.20
N LEU A 352 7.82 0.06 27.15
CA LEU A 352 7.13 1.00 26.28
C LEU A 352 5.90 0.35 25.63
N LEU A 353 6.07 -0.79 24.95
CA LEU A 353 4.98 -1.48 24.25
C LEU A 353 3.89 -1.97 25.20
N LYS A 354 4.27 -2.51 26.37
CA LYS A 354 3.31 -2.90 27.41
C LYS A 354 2.40 -1.73 27.77
N GLU A 355 2.99 -0.57 28.06
CA GLU A 355 2.21 0.59 28.52
C GLU A 355 1.38 1.23 27.41
N LEU A 356 1.92 1.37 26.19
CA LEU A 356 1.17 1.89 25.06
C LEU A 356 -0.03 1.00 24.72
N THR A 357 0.16 -0.33 24.77
CA THR A 357 -0.92 -1.30 24.55
C THR A 357 -1.97 -1.26 25.66
N GLU A 358 -1.55 -1.24 26.93
CA GLU A 358 -2.47 -1.12 28.09
C GLU A 358 -3.27 0.19 28.07
N LYS A 359 -2.70 1.25 27.48
CA LYS A 359 -3.35 2.55 27.30
C LYS A 359 -4.21 2.64 26.04
N GLY A 360 -4.31 1.59 25.23
CA GLY A 360 -5.12 1.57 24.02
C GLY A 360 -4.60 2.48 22.90
N VAL A 361 -3.31 2.81 22.90
CA VAL A 361 -2.68 3.59 21.83
C VAL A 361 -2.67 2.79 20.54
N GLN A 362 -3.01 3.42 19.42
CA GLN A 362 -2.93 2.78 18.11
C GLN A 362 -1.47 2.74 17.62
N LEU A 363 -0.86 1.57 17.67
CA LEU A 363 0.51 1.34 17.21
C LEU A 363 0.51 0.82 15.77
N LEU A 364 0.96 1.65 14.83
CA LEU A 364 0.85 1.38 13.40
C LEU A 364 2.21 1.58 12.70
N PRO A 365 2.49 0.84 11.61
CA PRO A 365 3.62 1.11 10.74
C PRO A 365 3.29 2.28 9.79
N LEU A 366 4.31 2.95 9.25
CA LEU A 366 4.12 4.02 8.26
C LEU A 366 3.85 3.45 6.87
N HIS A 367 3.05 4.16 6.08
CA HIS A 367 2.90 3.94 4.64
C HIS A 367 2.74 5.30 3.94
N ASP A 368 2.77 5.31 2.61
CA ASP A 368 2.72 6.53 1.78
C ASP A 368 1.45 7.37 1.92
N GLU A 369 0.36 6.80 2.43
CA GLU A 369 -0.88 7.56 2.71
C GLU A 369 -0.93 8.17 4.12
N VAL A 370 0.03 7.86 5.00
CA VAL A 370 0.11 8.50 6.32
C VAL A 370 0.56 9.94 6.15
N THR A 371 -0.17 10.89 6.75
CA THR A 371 0.22 12.30 6.78
C THR A 371 1.63 12.45 7.35
N PRO A 372 2.62 12.93 6.57
CA PRO A 372 4.00 12.92 7.01
C PRO A 372 4.31 14.08 7.96
N VAL A 373 5.21 13.82 8.91
CA VAL A 373 5.90 14.89 9.65
C VAL A 373 7.11 15.29 8.81
N GLN A 374 7.21 16.56 8.42
CA GLN A 374 8.27 17.08 7.56
C GLN A 374 8.79 18.41 8.13
N GLN A 375 10.08 18.49 8.42
CA GLN A 375 10.75 19.65 9.00
C GLN A 375 11.09 20.71 7.95
N VAL A 376 11.45 20.27 6.73
CA VAL A 376 11.53 21.07 5.51
C VAL A 376 10.38 20.62 4.61
N LYS A 377 9.75 21.52 3.84
CA LYS A 377 8.67 21.16 2.90
C LYS A 377 9.08 21.44 1.46
N ALA A 378 8.45 20.74 0.51
CA ALA A 378 8.59 21.04 -0.91
C ALA A 378 8.21 22.51 -1.20
N GLY A 379 9.03 23.22 -1.97
CA GLY A 379 8.77 24.61 -2.36
C GLY A 379 8.97 25.66 -1.27
N ALA A 380 9.59 25.33 -0.13
CA ALA A 380 10.04 26.34 0.84
C ALA A 380 11.41 26.90 0.38
N GLU A 381 11.41 28.07 -0.26
CA GLU A 381 12.62 28.86 -0.55
C GLU A 381 13.22 29.51 0.70
#